data_AF-A0A423XQ05-F1
#
_entry.id   AF-A0A423XQ05-F1
#
_cell.length_a   1.000
_cell.length_b   1.000
_cell.length_c   1.000
_cell.angle_alpha   90.00
_cell.angle_beta   90.00
_cell.angle_gamma   90.00
#
_symmetry.space_group_name_H-M   'P 1'
#
loop_
_entity.id
_entity.type
_entity.pdbx_description
1 polymer ?
#
loop_
_entity_poly.entity_id
_entity_poly.type
_entity_poly.pdbx_seq_one_letter_code
_entity_poly.pdbx_strand_id
1 'polypeptide(L)'
;GQQYLKKGEGTEDSTYANLTNGVNIGAWRYRNNSAISNSEGWQSITNYVETAIHTLKSELNLGDSSTPGDVFDSLLIRGVQLSSDDDMLPDQLNGFAPIIRGIAKSNARVTVRENGYVIYQ
;
A
#
# COMPACT_ATOMS: atom_id res chain seq x y z
N GLY A 1 -13.24 -11.67 -6.16
CA GLY A 1 -13.90 -12.83 -6.77
C GLY A 1 -14.01 -12.63 -8.27
N GLN A 2 -13.61 -13.63 -9.05
CA GLN A 2 -14.17 -14.02 -10.37
C GLN A 2 -13.73 -15.48 -10.61
N GLN A 3 -14.67 -16.39 -10.84
CA GLN A 3 -14.42 -17.78 -11.22
C GLN A 3 -15.02 -18.00 -12.61
N TYR A 4 -14.21 -18.41 -13.59
CA TYR A 4 -14.67 -18.83 -14.90
C TYR A 4 -14.66 -20.36 -14.95
N LEU A 5 -15.83 -20.98 -14.96
CA LEU A 5 -15.97 -22.42 -15.22
C LEU A 5 -16.42 -22.59 -16.67
N LYS A 6 -15.52 -23.07 -17.54
CA LYS A 6 -15.89 -23.59 -18.88
C LYS A 6 -15.63 -25.10 -18.90
N LYS A 7 -16.68 -25.88 -19.17
CA LYS A 7 -16.62 -27.33 -19.39
C LYS A 7 -16.91 -27.61 -20.86
N GLY A 8 -15.96 -28.23 -21.57
CA GLY A 8 -16.12 -28.65 -22.98
C GLY A 8 -15.46 -30.01 -23.19
N GLU A 9 -16.24 -30.99 -23.66
CA GLU A 9 -15.89 -32.42 -23.86
C GLU A 9 -14.55 -32.62 -24.58
N GLY A 10 -13.64 -33.35 -23.91
CA GLY A 10 -12.22 -33.48 -24.27
C GLY A 10 -11.26 -32.92 -23.20
N THR A 11 -11.71 -32.81 -21.95
CA THR A 11 -11.23 -31.82 -20.98
C THR A 11 -10.12 -32.35 -20.09
N GLU A 12 -8.90 -31.80 -20.21
CA GLU A 12 -7.99 -31.77 -19.07
C GLU A 12 -8.63 -30.90 -17.98
N ASP A 13 -9.01 -31.51 -16.86
CA ASP A 13 -9.58 -30.80 -15.71
C ASP A 13 -8.50 -29.91 -15.06
N SER A 14 -8.40 -28.66 -15.53
CA SER A 14 -7.56 -27.64 -14.91
C SER A 14 -8.32 -26.98 -13.75
N THR A 15 -7.96 -27.38 -12.53
CA THR A 15 -8.42 -26.70 -11.31
C THR A 15 -7.37 -25.68 -10.89
N TYR A 16 -7.80 -24.48 -10.50
CA TYR A 16 -6.92 -23.40 -10.07
C TYR A 16 -7.57 -22.60 -8.93
N ALA A 17 -6.78 -22.23 -7.92
CA ALA A 17 -7.19 -21.34 -6.84
C ALA A 17 -6.05 -20.41 -6.42
N ASN A 18 -6.40 -19.18 -6.05
CA ASN A 18 -5.48 -18.22 -5.43
C ASN A 18 -5.73 -18.14 -3.93
N LEU A 19 -4.65 -18.09 -3.17
CA LEU A 19 -4.64 -18.12 -1.72
C LEU A 19 -3.81 -16.94 -1.21
N THR A 20 -4.45 -16.08 -0.41
CA THR A 20 -3.79 -14.98 0.29
C THR A 20 -3.74 -15.33 1.77
N ASN A 21 -2.57 -15.72 2.22
CA ASN A 21 -2.30 -16.18 3.58
C ASN A 21 -1.62 -15.07 4.37
N GLY A 22 -1.87 -15.01 5.68
CA GLY A 22 -1.20 -14.04 6.53
C GLY A 22 -1.34 -14.33 8.01
N VAL A 23 -0.35 -13.90 8.77
CA VAL A 23 -0.30 -14.01 10.24
C VAL A 23 0.19 -12.69 10.81
N ASN A 24 -0.36 -12.26 11.94
CA ASN A 24 0.07 -11.05 12.64
C ASN A 24 0.54 -11.42 14.05
N ILE A 25 1.73 -10.96 14.45
CA ILE A 25 2.31 -11.17 15.78
C ILE A 25 2.87 -9.84 16.28
N GLY A 26 2.16 -9.20 17.22
CA GLY A 26 2.49 -7.83 17.61
C GLY A 26 2.38 -6.88 16.41
N ALA A 27 3.42 -6.07 16.18
CA ALA A 27 3.50 -5.16 15.04
C ALA A 27 3.91 -5.86 13.72
N TRP A 28 4.41 -7.09 13.80
CA TRP A 28 4.90 -7.84 12.65
C TRP A 28 3.76 -8.51 11.90
N ARG A 29 3.78 -8.39 10.58
CA ARG A 29 2.78 -8.96 9.67
C ARG A 29 3.50 -9.82 8.65
N TYR A 30 3.21 -11.11 8.66
CA TYR A 30 3.61 -12.02 7.61
C TYR A 30 2.51 -12.10 6.56
N ARG A 31 2.90 -12.06 5.28
CA ARG A 31 2.00 -12.16 4.13
C ARG A 31 2.59 -13.12 3.10
N ASN A 32 1.72 -13.93 2.53
CA ASN A 32 2.03 -14.85 1.45
C ASN A 32 0.89 -14.87 0.43
N ASN A 33 1.22 -14.73 -0.85
CA ASN A 33 0.31 -14.97 -1.95
C ASN A 33 0.77 -16.20 -2.73
N SER A 34 -0.15 -17.13 -2.95
CA SER A 34 0.11 -18.41 -3.58
C SER A 34 -0.99 -18.80 -4.54
N ALA A 35 -0.63 -19.50 -5.59
CA ALA A 35 -1.57 -20.19 -6.48
C ALA A 35 -1.46 -21.69 -6.25
N ILE A 36 -2.57 -22.40 -6.33
CA ILE A 36 -2.60 -23.86 -6.39
C ILE A 36 -3.33 -24.29 -7.64
N SER A 37 -2.74 -25.21 -8.39
CA SER A 37 -3.39 -25.81 -9.55
C SER A 37 -3.23 -27.33 -9.56
N ASN A 38 -4.12 -28.00 -10.27
CA ASN A 38 -4.02 -29.46 -10.47
C ASN A 38 -2.80 -29.85 -11.32
N SER A 39 -2.32 -28.95 -12.19
CA SER A 39 -1.20 -29.21 -13.10
C SER A 39 0.17 -28.92 -12.47
N GLU A 40 0.29 -27.84 -11.68
CA GLU A 40 1.58 -27.37 -11.16
C GLU A 40 1.69 -27.50 -9.62
N GLY A 41 0.61 -27.89 -8.94
CA GLY A 41 0.57 -27.96 -7.49
C GLY A 41 0.60 -26.58 -6.84
N TRP A 42 1.19 -26.48 -5.66
CA TRP A 42 1.31 -25.22 -4.91
C TRP A 42 2.49 -24.39 -5.40
N GLN A 43 2.23 -23.14 -5.77
CA GLN A 43 3.23 -22.16 -6.16
C GLN A 43 3.14 -20.92 -5.28
N SER A 44 4.27 -20.50 -4.72
CA SER A 44 4.36 -19.25 -3.98
C SER A 44 4.73 -18.11 -4.90
N ILE A 45 3.88 -17.08 -4.95
CA ILE A 45 4.04 -15.91 -5.82
C ILE A 45 4.80 -14.80 -5.08
N THR A 46 4.35 -14.42 -3.89
CA THR A 46 5.04 -13.45 -3.03
C THR A 46 5.06 -13.91 -1.58
N ASN A 47 6.13 -13.57 -0.88
CA ASN A 47 6.30 -13.82 0.55
C ASN A 47 7.09 -12.70 1.18
N TYR A 48 6.54 -12.09 2.23
CA TYR A 48 7.27 -11.08 2.97
C TYR A 48 6.77 -10.97 4.41
N VAL A 49 7.60 -10.35 5.21
CA VAL A 49 7.31 -9.92 6.57
C VAL A 49 7.50 -8.41 6.62
N GLU A 50 6.52 -7.71 7.14
CA GLU A 50 6.55 -6.25 7.27
C GLU A 50 6.30 -5.81 8.73
N THR A 51 6.81 -4.64 9.08
CA THR A 51 6.50 -3.95 10.33
C THR A 51 6.61 -2.45 10.17
N ALA A 52 5.73 -1.72 10.84
CA ALA A 52 5.82 -0.27 10.97
C ALA A 52 6.94 0.14 11.93
N ILE A 53 7.71 1.18 11.57
CA ILE A 53 8.70 1.85 12.41
C ILE A 53 8.28 3.31 12.60
N HIS A 54 7.47 3.54 13.63
CA HIS A 54 6.85 4.85 13.90
C HIS A 54 7.87 5.99 14.13
N THR A 55 9.03 5.70 14.73
CA THR A 55 10.08 6.71 14.95
C THR A 55 10.66 7.27 13.67
N LEU A 56 10.61 6.49 12.59
CA LEU A 56 11.09 6.88 11.25
C LEU A 56 9.95 7.28 10.31
N LYS A 57 8.69 7.05 10.70
CA LYS A 57 7.51 7.13 9.81
C LYS A 57 7.73 6.29 8.55
N SER A 58 8.13 5.05 8.77
CA SER A 58 8.55 4.16 7.70
C SER A 58 8.02 2.74 7.94
N GLU A 59 7.97 1.97 6.87
CA GLU A 59 7.72 0.53 6.88
C GLU A 59 8.99 -0.23 6.53
N LEU A 60 9.29 -1.26 7.32
CA LEU A 60 10.36 -2.21 7.05
C LEU A 60 9.75 -3.47 6.44
N ASN A 61 10.19 -3.85 5.25
CA ASN A 61 9.79 -5.07 4.55
C ASN A 61 11.00 -6.01 4.38
N LEU A 62 10.81 -7.29 4.70
CA LEU A 62 11.77 -8.37 4.47
C LEU A 62 11.13 -9.46 3.60
N GLY A 63 11.67 -9.70 2.42
CA GLY A 63 11.16 -10.67 1.46
C GLY A 63 10.94 -10.06 0.09
N ASP A 64 9.88 -10.50 -0.59
CA ASP A 64 9.47 -10.01 -1.90
C ASP A 64 8.83 -8.63 -1.79
N SER A 65 9.40 -7.64 -2.48
CA SER A 65 8.86 -6.27 -2.56
C SER A 65 9.14 -5.62 -3.92
N SER A 66 8.49 -4.48 -4.19
CA SER A 66 8.77 -3.59 -5.32
C SER A 66 9.42 -2.29 -4.84
N THR A 67 10.35 -1.72 -5.61
CA THR A 67 10.91 -0.40 -5.29
C THR A 67 9.93 0.73 -5.65
N PRO A 68 9.93 1.85 -4.90
CA PRO A 68 9.16 3.04 -5.29
C PRO A 68 9.54 3.52 -6.69
N GLY A 69 8.54 3.98 -7.44
CA GLY A 69 8.68 4.42 -8.83
C GLY A 69 8.90 5.93 -9.00
N ASP A 70 9.19 6.66 -7.91
CA ASP A 70 9.13 8.14 -7.92
C ASP A 70 10.28 8.79 -8.71
N VAL A 71 11.45 8.15 -8.73
CA VAL A 71 12.66 8.66 -9.41
C VAL A 71 13.16 7.72 -10.51
N PHE A 72 12.98 6.41 -10.32
CA PHE A 72 13.41 5.37 -11.24
C PHE A 72 12.26 4.40 -11.50
N ASP A 73 12.38 3.58 -12.54
CA ASP A 73 11.43 2.49 -12.78
C ASP A 73 11.40 1.51 -11.59
N SER A 74 10.19 1.07 -11.23
CA SER A 74 10.00 0.10 -10.16
C SER A 74 10.59 -1.26 -10.53
N LEU A 75 11.38 -1.83 -9.63
CA LEU A 75 11.97 -3.15 -9.75
C LEU A 75 11.37 -4.09 -8.70
N LEU A 76 11.09 -5.33 -9.10
CA LEU A 76 10.78 -6.41 -8.16
C LEU A 76 12.08 -6.92 -7.55
N ILE A 77 12.14 -6.96 -6.23
CA ILE A 77 13.32 -7.36 -5.47
C ILE A 77 12.93 -8.40 -4.40
N ARG A 78 13.89 -9.25 -4.04
CA ARG A 78 13.82 -10.07 -2.82
C ARG A 78 14.94 -9.66 -1.89
N GLY A 79 14.61 -9.05 -0.77
CA GLY A 79 15.62 -8.49 0.13
C GLY A 79 15.02 -7.77 1.32
N VAL A 80 15.71 -6.71 1.75
CA VAL A 80 15.27 -5.83 2.83
C VAL A 80 15.03 -4.44 2.25
N GLN A 81 13.89 -3.86 2.56
CA GLN A 81 13.51 -2.51 2.13
C GLN A 81 13.00 -1.73 3.33
N LEU A 82 13.48 -0.50 3.49
CA LEU A 82 12.94 0.48 4.41
C LEU A 82 12.46 1.68 3.59
N SER A 83 11.16 1.95 3.64
CA SER A 83 10.52 3.02 2.88
C SER A 83 9.70 3.91 3.79
N SER A 84 9.72 5.23 3.55
CA SER A 84 8.79 6.15 4.21
C SER A 84 7.36 5.75 3.89
N ASP A 85 6.48 5.87 4.89
CA ASP A 85 5.05 5.62 4.75
C ASP A 85 4.33 6.94 5.05
N ASP A 86 3.81 7.57 4.00
CA ASP A 86 3.11 8.85 4.09
C ASP A 86 1.77 8.69 4.82
N ASP A 87 1.14 7.51 4.85
CA ASP A 87 -0.08 7.26 5.63
C ASP A 87 0.18 7.35 7.15
N MET A 88 1.44 7.34 7.58
CA MET A 88 1.84 7.63 8.97
C MET A 88 1.95 9.13 9.28
N LEU A 89 1.84 10.01 8.29
CA LEU A 89 1.75 11.45 8.50
C LEU A 89 0.31 11.82 8.95
N PRO A 90 0.16 12.84 9.82
CA PRO A 90 -1.16 13.39 10.11
C PRO A 90 -1.87 13.83 8.83
N ASP A 91 -3.19 13.62 8.73
CA ASP A 91 -4.02 13.97 7.57
C ASP A 91 -3.85 15.42 7.08
N GLN A 92 -3.44 16.33 7.96
CA GLN A 92 -3.14 17.74 7.61
C GLN A 92 -1.90 17.91 6.71
N LEU A 93 -1.01 16.91 6.66
CA LEU A 93 0.17 16.83 5.80
C LEU A 93 -0.06 15.88 4.60
N ASN A 94 -1.06 14.99 4.68
CA ASN A 94 -1.47 14.11 3.60
C ASN A 94 -2.51 14.77 2.72
N GLY A 95 -2.02 15.53 1.74
CA GLY A 95 -2.82 16.29 0.80
C GLY A 95 -2.19 17.65 0.55
N PHE A 96 -2.29 18.16 -0.67
CA PHE A 96 -1.81 19.49 -1.00
C PHE A 96 -2.58 20.54 -0.20
N ALA A 97 -2.03 20.96 0.94
CA ALA A 97 -2.51 22.12 1.69
C ALA A 97 -1.72 23.35 1.22
N PRO A 98 -2.32 24.28 0.45
CA PRO A 98 -1.62 25.47 0.01
C PRO A 98 -1.22 26.33 1.22
N ILE A 99 0.08 26.65 1.31
CA ILE A 99 0.60 27.49 2.40
C ILE A 99 0.20 28.95 2.13
N ILE A 100 -0.71 29.50 2.92
CA ILE A 100 -1.12 30.91 2.84
C ILE A 100 -0.18 31.78 3.69
N ARG A 101 0.54 32.71 3.05
CA ARG A 101 1.40 33.71 3.73
C ARG A 101 0.87 35.12 3.49
N GLY A 102 0.82 35.94 4.53
CA GLY A 102 0.43 37.35 4.43
C GLY A 102 0.87 38.14 5.66
N ILE A 103 0.98 39.46 5.51
CA ILE A 103 1.33 40.39 6.60
C ILE A 103 0.12 41.26 6.90
N ALA A 104 -0.37 41.23 8.14
CA ALA A 104 -1.38 42.18 8.63
C ALA A 104 -0.68 43.32 9.37
N LYS A 105 -0.94 44.57 8.96
CA LYS A 105 -0.33 45.78 9.56
C LYS A 105 -0.99 46.21 10.89
N SER A 106 -2.03 45.52 11.33
CA SER A 106 -2.78 45.76 12.58
C SER A 106 -3.50 44.48 13.00
N ASN A 107 -4.27 44.52 14.10
CA ASN A 107 -5.10 43.39 14.53
C ASN A 107 -6.13 43.05 13.45
N ALA A 108 -5.99 41.86 12.86
CA ALA A 108 -6.84 41.40 11.77
C ALA A 108 -7.37 40.00 12.04
N ARG A 109 -8.56 39.71 11.49
CA ARG A 109 -9.14 38.37 11.41
C ARG A 109 -8.91 37.84 10.00
N VAL A 110 -8.32 36.65 9.89
CA VAL A 110 -8.02 36.02 8.60
C VAL A 110 -9.04 34.91 8.37
N THR A 111 -9.85 35.00 7.31
CA THR A 111 -10.84 33.97 6.98
C THR A 111 -10.56 33.41 5.59
N VAL A 112 -10.36 32.09 5.51
CA VAL A 112 -10.14 31.36 4.25
C VAL A 112 -11.45 30.69 3.84
N ARG A 113 -11.85 30.87 2.58
CA ARG A 113 -13.08 30.29 2.03
C ARG A 113 -12.80 29.50 0.75
N GLU A 114 -13.49 28.37 0.61
CA GLU A 114 -13.53 27.55 -0.60
C GLU A 114 -14.99 27.26 -0.95
N ASN A 115 -15.39 27.46 -2.22
CA ASN A 115 -16.78 27.27 -2.69
C ASN A 115 -17.85 27.98 -1.81
N GLY A 116 -17.51 29.12 -1.22
CA GLY A 116 -18.41 29.90 -0.37
C GLY A 116 -18.45 29.49 1.11
N TYR A 117 -17.82 28.37 1.49
CA TYR A 117 -17.74 27.89 2.87
C TYR A 117 -16.46 28.34 3.56
N VAL A 118 -16.55 28.69 4.84
CA VAL A 118 -15.37 28.99 5.66
C VAL A 118 -14.68 27.69 6.02
N ILE A 119 -13.44 27.53 5.55
CA ILE A 119 -12.62 26.36 5.85
C ILE A 119 -11.58 26.64 6.94
N TYR A 120 -11.26 27.92 7.19
CA TYR A 120 -10.36 28.35 8.26
C TYR A 120 -10.68 29.80 8.68
N GLN A 121 -10.57 30.12 9.97
CA GLN A 121 -10.80 31.46 10.51
C GLN A 121 -9.85 31.79 11.66
#